data_AF-A0A2D4QXK1-F1
#
_entry.id   AF-A0A2D4QXK1-F1
#
_cell.length_a   1.000
_cell.length_b   1.000
_cell.length_c   1.000
_cell.angle_alpha   90.00
_cell.angle_beta   90.00
_cell.angle_gamma   90.00
#
_symmetry.space_group_name_H-M   'P 1'
#
loop_
_entity.id
_entity.type
_entity.pdbx_description
1 polymer ?
#
loop_
_entity_poly.entity_id
_entity_poly.type
_entity_poly.pdbx_seq_one_letter_code
_entity_poly.pdbx_strand_id
1 'polypeptide(L)'
;MSKSIEKSFVILCVSGLLFACNMTGEKVMDRGPLKIYFSETTNEKIVGEFADYWIQEKYIGARPQNIKITEDKTNDIFQIRLILRKDFSAETKINFEELKLLDQIQQDLNTFVFQEKKCELVICDNKFQTLSTPIPLIPEQ
;
A
#
# COMPACT_ATOMS: atom_id res chain seq x y z
N MET A 1 -10.80 -51.96 50.38
CA MET A 1 -11.40 -50.61 50.35
C MET A 1 -10.62 -49.78 49.35
N SER A 2 -11.24 -49.52 48.19
CA SER A 2 -10.65 -48.82 47.05
C SER A 2 -10.79 -47.31 47.22
N LYS A 3 -9.68 -46.57 47.25
CA LYS A 3 -9.65 -45.11 47.00
C LYS A 3 -8.27 -44.72 46.48
N SER A 4 -8.18 -44.41 45.19
CA SER A 4 -7.56 -43.18 44.69
C SER A 4 -7.74 -43.17 43.17
N ILE A 5 -8.72 -42.41 42.69
CA ILE A 5 -8.95 -42.19 41.26
C ILE A 5 -7.97 -41.11 40.81
N GLU A 6 -7.18 -41.47 39.80
CA GLU A 6 -6.06 -40.75 39.24
C GLU A 6 -6.47 -39.46 38.49
N LYS A 7 -5.62 -38.44 38.62
CA LYS A 7 -5.14 -37.51 37.57
C LYS A 7 -6.23 -36.86 36.70
N SER A 8 -6.77 -35.73 37.13
CA SER A 8 -7.39 -34.75 36.23
C SER A 8 -6.31 -33.87 35.58
N PHE A 9 -5.91 -34.28 34.39
CA PHE A 9 -5.03 -33.56 33.47
C PHE A 9 -5.88 -32.53 32.72
N VAL A 10 -6.07 -31.34 33.31
CA VAL A 10 -6.70 -30.21 32.60
C VAL A 10 -5.62 -29.50 31.79
N ILE A 11 -5.22 -30.13 30.68
CA ILE A 11 -4.62 -29.44 29.54
C ILE A 11 -5.79 -29.03 28.66
N LEU A 12 -6.31 -27.82 28.86
CA LEU A 12 -7.23 -27.19 27.92
C LEU A 12 -6.50 -26.05 27.23
N CYS A 13 -6.03 -26.38 26.04
CA CYS A 13 -5.54 -25.55 24.95
C CYS A 13 -6.08 -24.11 24.96
N VAL A 14 -5.32 -23.18 25.55
CA VAL A 14 -5.30 -21.77 25.14
C VAL A 14 -4.27 -21.65 24.01
N SER A 15 -4.53 -22.37 22.92
CA SER A 15 -3.77 -22.35 21.68
C SER A 15 -4.72 -21.85 20.61
N GLY A 16 -4.64 -20.56 20.27
CA GLY A 16 -5.58 -19.95 19.33
C GLY A 16 -5.52 -18.43 19.17
N LEU A 17 -4.67 -17.71 19.93
CA LEU A 17 -4.42 -16.28 19.71
C LEU A 17 -3.10 -16.01 18.97
N LEU A 18 -2.77 -16.90 18.02
CA LEU A 18 -1.81 -16.59 16.96
C LEU A 18 -2.57 -16.31 15.66
N PHE A 19 -3.44 -15.31 15.66
CA PHE A 19 -3.52 -14.47 14.46
C PHE A 19 -2.25 -13.62 14.46
N ALA A 20 -1.13 -14.27 14.12
CA ALA A 20 0.03 -13.55 13.63
C ALA A 20 -0.50 -12.70 12.48
N CYS A 21 -0.53 -11.38 12.69
CA CYS A 21 -0.60 -10.47 11.56
C CYS A 21 0.48 -10.93 10.59
N ASN A 22 0.10 -11.31 9.38
CA ASN A 22 1.02 -11.52 8.27
C ASN A 22 1.69 -10.17 7.95
N MET A 23 2.62 -9.73 8.80
CA MET A 23 3.69 -8.83 8.42
C MET A 23 4.75 -9.67 7.72
N THR A 24 4.37 -10.33 6.63
CA THR A 24 5.31 -10.94 5.71
C THR A 24 6.00 -9.81 4.95
N GLY A 25 7.29 -9.62 5.26
CA GLY A 25 8.32 -9.06 4.39
C GLY A 25 7.95 -7.81 3.61
N GLU A 26 7.89 -6.65 4.26
CA GLU A 26 7.94 -5.39 3.51
C GLU A 26 9.40 -5.05 3.21
N LYS A 27 9.70 -4.83 1.93
CA LYS A 27 10.95 -4.26 1.44
C LYS A 27 10.82 -2.74 1.34
N VAL A 28 11.97 -2.06 1.37
CA VAL A 28 12.07 -0.62 1.17
C VAL A 28 13.12 -0.32 0.10
N MET A 29 12.74 0.43 -0.93
CA MET A 29 13.66 1.07 -1.85
C MET A 29 13.86 2.52 -1.40
N ASP A 30 15.09 2.84 -0.96
CA ASP A 30 15.47 4.18 -0.52
C ASP A 30 16.23 4.90 -1.63
N ARG A 31 15.66 6.00 -2.14
CA ARG A 31 16.26 6.91 -3.12
C ARG A 31 16.45 8.31 -2.54
N GLY A 32 16.77 8.41 -1.24
CA GLY A 32 17.00 9.67 -0.52
C GLY A 32 15.70 10.29 -0.01
N PRO A 33 15.19 11.38 -0.61
CA PRO A 33 13.91 11.96 -0.22
C PRO A 33 12.70 11.10 -0.61
N LEU A 34 12.87 10.02 -1.36
CA LEU A 34 11.81 9.08 -1.71
C LEU A 34 12.08 7.71 -1.09
N LYS A 35 11.10 7.20 -0.33
CA LYS A 35 11.08 5.84 0.20
C LYS A 35 9.86 5.11 -0.32
N ILE A 36 10.09 3.94 -0.90
CA ILE A 36 9.04 3.14 -1.53
C ILE A 36 8.95 1.80 -0.81
N TYR A 37 7.81 1.56 -0.17
CA TYR A 37 7.51 0.34 0.57
C TYR A 37 6.75 -0.62 -0.33
N PHE A 38 7.12 -1.90 -0.36
CA PHE A 38 6.49 -2.91 -1.20
C PHE A 38 6.63 -4.30 -0.58
N SER A 39 5.80 -5.25 -1.01
CA SER A 39 5.91 -6.63 -0.53
C SER A 39 7.11 -7.35 -1.15
N GLU A 40 7.70 -8.30 -0.45
CA GLU A 40 8.71 -9.23 -0.98
C GLU A 40 8.28 -9.92 -2.29
N THR A 41 6.98 -10.12 -2.51
CA THR A 41 6.47 -10.74 -3.74
C THR A 41 6.33 -9.77 -4.91
N THR A 42 6.37 -8.46 -4.65
CA THR A 42 6.27 -7.45 -5.71
C THR A 42 7.58 -7.39 -6.49
N ASN A 43 7.46 -7.35 -7.82
CA ASN A 43 8.63 -7.30 -8.71
C ASN A 43 9.47 -6.04 -8.44
N GLU A 44 10.70 -6.21 -7.98
CA GLU A 44 11.57 -5.09 -7.60
C GLU A 44 11.94 -4.19 -8.80
N LYS A 45 11.92 -4.73 -10.02
CA LYS A 45 12.15 -3.95 -11.25
C LYS A 45 11.06 -2.90 -11.47
N ILE A 46 9.79 -3.25 -11.30
CA ILE A 46 8.69 -2.28 -11.49
C ILE A 46 8.73 -1.17 -10.43
N VAL A 47 9.16 -1.51 -9.20
CA VAL A 47 9.37 -0.52 -8.13
C VAL A 47 10.51 0.44 -8.50
N GLY A 48 11.59 -0.08 -9.10
CA GLY A 48 12.69 0.73 -9.60
C GLY A 48 12.27 1.67 -10.73
N GLU A 49 11.51 1.18 -11.71
CA GLU A 49 10.98 1.97 -12.83
C GLU A 49 10.03 3.07 -12.35
N PHE A 50 9.16 2.75 -11.38
CA PHE A 50 8.34 3.76 -10.71
C PHE A 50 9.19 4.83 -10.02
N ALA A 51 10.23 4.43 -9.27
CA ALA A 51 11.12 5.36 -8.58
C ALA A 51 11.82 6.31 -9.56
N ASP A 52 12.35 5.76 -10.66
CA ASP A 52 13.08 6.52 -11.67
C ASP A 52 12.14 7.51 -12.39
N TYR A 53 10.92 7.08 -12.76
CA TYR A 53 9.88 7.97 -13.30
C TYR A 53 9.54 9.11 -12.32
N TRP A 54 9.29 8.79 -11.05
CA TRP A 54 8.90 9.77 -10.03
C TRP A 54 9.96 10.85 -9.81
N ILE A 55 11.23 10.46 -9.87
CA ILE A 55 12.38 11.37 -9.75
C ILE A 55 12.54 12.19 -11.04
N GLN A 56 12.45 11.56 -12.22
CA GLN A 56 12.61 12.23 -13.51
C GLN A 56 11.57 13.33 -13.71
N GLU A 57 10.31 13.05 -13.39
CA GLU A 57 9.19 14.01 -13.48
C GLU A 57 9.18 15.03 -12.33
N LYS A 58 10.19 15.01 -11.46
CA LYS A 58 10.39 15.97 -10.37
C LYS A 58 9.22 16.04 -9.39
N TYR A 59 8.54 14.92 -9.16
CA TYR A 59 7.51 14.81 -8.12
C TYR A 59 8.09 14.73 -6.71
N ILE A 60 9.41 14.66 -6.59
CA ILE A 60 10.16 14.76 -5.34
C ILE A 60 10.06 16.18 -4.76
N GLY A 61 9.49 16.28 -3.56
CA GLY A 61 9.44 17.53 -2.80
C GLY A 61 10.66 17.75 -1.90
N ALA A 62 10.69 18.90 -1.23
CA ALA A 62 11.71 19.24 -0.23
C ALA A 62 11.65 18.39 1.05
N ARG A 63 10.54 17.67 1.27
CA ARG A 63 10.33 16.79 2.43
C ARG A 63 10.39 15.33 1.99
N PRO A 64 10.86 14.42 2.86
CA PRO A 64 10.79 12.99 2.58
C PRO A 64 9.36 12.54 2.26
N GLN A 65 9.22 11.83 1.15
CA GLN A 65 7.99 11.20 0.68
C GLN A 65 8.07 9.70 0.93
N ASN A 66 6.99 9.16 1.50
CA ASN A 66 6.82 7.74 1.71
C ASN A 66 5.65 7.29 0.83
N ILE A 67 5.94 6.38 -0.09
CA ILE A 67 4.96 5.81 -1.02
C ILE A 67 4.93 4.31 -0.77
N LYS A 68 3.75 3.70 -0.86
CA LYS A 68 3.63 2.25 -0.76
C LYS A 68 3.00 1.69 -2.04
N ILE A 69 3.62 0.66 -2.61
CA ILE A 69 3.09 -0.07 -3.76
C ILE A 69 2.52 -1.38 -3.24
N THR A 70 1.22 -1.58 -3.45
CA THR A 70 0.53 -2.83 -3.12
C THR A 70 -0.13 -3.42 -4.34
N GLU A 71 -0.30 -4.74 -4.36
CA GLU A 71 -1.10 -5.41 -5.37
C GLU A 71 -2.51 -5.65 -4.83
N ASP A 72 -3.51 -5.15 -5.54
CA ASP A 72 -4.89 -5.61 -5.40
C ASP A 72 -5.05 -6.87 -6.27
N LYS A 73 -5.06 -8.02 -5.60
CA LYS A 73 -5.19 -9.32 -6.27
C LYS A 73 -6.61 -9.59 -6.77
N THR A 74 -7.62 -8.91 -6.22
CA THR A 74 -9.02 -9.09 -6.61
C THR A 74 -9.27 -8.42 -7.96
N ASN A 75 -8.80 -7.18 -8.08
CA ASN A 75 -8.99 -6.36 -9.27
C ASN A 75 -7.84 -6.48 -10.29
N ASP A 76 -6.82 -7.27 -9.97
CA ASP A 76 -5.59 -7.44 -10.74
C ASP A 76 -4.95 -6.11 -11.16
N ILE A 77 -4.80 -5.20 -10.19
CA ILE A 77 -4.11 -3.91 -10.36
C ILE A 77 -3.06 -3.67 -9.28
N PHE A 78 -2.14 -2.73 -9.55
CA PHE A 78 -1.31 -2.12 -8.53
C PHE A 78 -2.01 -0.91 -7.92
N GLN A 79 -1.74 -0.64 -6.65
CA GLN A 79 -2.16 0.56 -5.96
C GLN A 79 -0.92 1.32 -5.50
N ILE A 80 -0.78 2.55 -6.00
CA ILE A 80 0.26 3.48 -5.59
C ILE A 80 -0.33 4.34 -4.47
N ARG A 81 0.00 3.99 -3.24
CA ARG A 81 -0.53 4.61 -2.02
C ARG A 81 0.29 5.85 -1.65
N LEU A 82 -0.33 7.01 -1.77
CA LEU A 82 0.25 8.34 -1.59
C LEU A 82 -0.26 9.00 -0.32
N ILE A 83 0.66 9.64 0.42
CA ILE A 83 0.32 10.49 1.56
C ILE A 83 0.47 11.95 1.11
N LEU A 84 -0.63 12.62 0.77
CA LEU A 84 -0.60 13.99 0.22
C LEU A 84 -0.08 15.02 1.23
N ARG A 85 -0.66 15.05 2.44
CA ARG A 85 -0.27 15.94 3.53
C ARG A 85 -0.69 15.34 4.88
N LYS A 86 0.00 15.71 5.96
CA LYS A 86 -0.20 15.13 7.31
C LYS A 86 -1.62 15.35 7.85
N ASP A 87 -2.26 16.42 7.43
CA ASP A 87 -3.60 16.86 7.81
C ASP A 87 -4.67 16.49 6.78
N PHE A 88 -4.33 15.70 5.74
CA PHE A 88 -5.33 15.24 4.78
C PHE A 88 -6.31 14.29 5.47
N SER A 89 -7.58 14.64 5.43
CA SER A 89 -8.70 13.80 5.88
C SER A 89 -9.59 13.45 4.69
N ALA A 90 -10.40 12.39 4.81
CA ALA A 90 -11.39 12.06 3.77
C ALA A 90 -12.39 13.20 3.50
N GLU A 91 -12.61 14.08 4.48
CA GLU A 91 -13.46 15.27 4.35
C GLU A 91 -12.78 16.41 3.57
N THR A 92 -11.46 16.34 3.44
CA THR A 92 -10.67 17.31 2.70
C THR A 92 -10.83 17.05 1.20
N LYS A 93 -11.58 17.92 0.52
CA LYS A 93 -11.81 17.79 -0.92
C LYS A 93 -10.53 18.02 -1.71
N ILE A 94 -10.18 17.05 -2.56
CA ILE A 94 -9.25 17.23 -3.67
C ILE A 94 -9.90 18.20 -4.65
N ASN A 95 -9.20 19.29 -4.98
CA ASN A 95 -9.72 20.26 -5.93
C ASN A 95 -9.55 19.78 -7.38
N PHE A 96 -10.20 20.46 -8.33
CA PHE A 96 -10.19 20.06 -9.74
C PHE A 96 -8.78 20.00 -10.37
N GLU A 97 -7.90 20.95 -10.03
CA GLU A 97 -6.53 20.97 -10.56
C GLU A 97 -5.68 19.85 -9.97
N GLU A 98 -5.84 19.57 -8.67
CA GLU A 98 -5.21 18.40 -8.03
C GLU A 98 -5.71 17.10 -8.67
N LEU A 99 -7.01 16.98 -8.93
CA LEU A 99 -7.59 15.80 -9.59
C LEU A 99 -7.03 15.61 -11.00
N LYS A 100 -6.93 16.69 -11.79
CA LYS A 100 -6.36 16.66 -13.14
C LYS A 100 -4.89 16.25 -13.14
N LEU A 101 -4.12 16.74 -12.16
CA LEU A 101 -2.72 16.33 -12.01
C LEU A 101 -2.61 14.83 -11.65
N LEU A 102 -3.44 14.35 -10.73
CA LEU A 102 -3.47 12.94 -10.35
C LEU A 102 -3.89 12.04 -11.52
N ASP A 103 -4.83 12.49 -12.36
CA ASP A 103 -5.22 11.79 -13.59
C ASP A 103 -4.04 11.64 -14.54
N GLN A 104 -3.37 12.74 -14.82
CA GLN A 104 -2.21 12.75 -15.72
C GLN A 104 -1.11 11.81 -15.20
N ILE A 105 -0.78 11.88 -13.91
CA ILE A 105 0.22 10.99 -13.30
C ILE A 105 -0.20 9.52 -13.44
N GLN A 106 -1.46 9.19 -13.18
CA GLN A 106 -1.96 7.82 -13.30
C GLN A 106 -1.89 7.31 -14.75
N GLN A 107 -2.27 8.15 -15.72
CA GLN A 107 -2.22 7.81 -17.15
C GLN A 107 -0.78 7.58 -17.62
N ASP A 108 0.14 8.45 -17.22
CA ASP A 108 1.55 8.34 -17.58
C ASP A 108 2.19 7.09 -16.95
N LEU A 109 1.93 6.84 -15.67
CA LEU A 109 2.37 5.61 -15.00
C LEU A 109 1.88 4.36 -15.72
N ASN A 110 0.61 4.33 -16.13
CA ASN A 110 0.02 3.22 -16.86
C ASN A 110 0.51 3.08 -18.31
N THR A 111 1.08 4.14 -18.87
CA THR A 111 1.63 4.16 -20.23
C THR A 111 3.08 3.74 -20.24
N PHE A 112 3.89 4.23 -19.28
CA PHE A 112 5.34 4.10 -19.31
C PHE A 112 5.89 3.06 -18.35
N VAL A 113 5.25 2.86 -17.19
CA VAL A 113 5.77 2.00 -16.11
C VAL A 113 4.93 0.73 -15.98
N PHE A 114 3.65 0.87 -15.66
CA PHE A 114 2.70 -0.22 -15.37
C PHE A 114 1.99 -0.71 -16.64
N GLN A 115 2.77 -1.21 -17.60
CA GLN A 115 2.26 -1.58 -18.92
C GLN A 115 1.45 -2.89 -18.90
N GLU A 116 1.96 -3.92 -18.21
CA GLU A 116 1.36 -5.25 -18.15
C GLU A 116 0.16 -5.31 -17.19
N LYS A 117 0.35 -4.79 -15.99
CA LYS A 117 -0.65 -4.73 -14.92
C LYS A 117 -0.80 -3.28 -14.50
N LYS A 118 -1.98 -2.72 -14.71
CA LYS A 118 -2.26 -1.28 -14.50
C LYS A 118 -2.18 -0.90 -13.02
N CYS A 119 -1.95 0.37 -12.76
CA CYS A 119 -1.96 0.96 -11.44
C CYS A 119 -3.02 2.05 -11.28
N GLU A 120 -3.51 2.22 -10.06
CA GLU A 120 -4.28 3.39 -9.66
C GLU A 120 -3.60 4.13 -8.51
N LEU A 121 -3.86 5.44 -8.42
CA LEU A 121 -3.41 6.26 -7.30
C LEU A 121 -4.42 6.18 -6.16
N VAL A 122 -3.93 5.83 -4.97
CA VAL A 122 -4.73 5.74 -3.76
C VAL A 122 -4.23 6.77 -2.77
N ILE A 123 -5.09 7.67 -2.31
CA ILE A 123 -4.75 8.65 -1.29
C ILE A 123 -4.96 8.04 0.08
N CYS A 124 -3.96 8.17 0.94
CA CYS A 124 -3.93 7.53 2.24
C CYS A 124 -3.63 8.49 3.39
N ASP A 125 -3.93 8.03 4.60
CA ASP A 125 -3.45 8.61 5.84
C ASP A 125 -1.96 8.28 6.10
N ASN A 126 -1.42 8.73 7.23
CA ASN A 126 -0.03 8.49 7.62
C ASN A 126 0.32 7.02 7.95
N LYS A 127 -0.65 6.10 7.88
CA LYS A 127 -0.51 4.65 8.07
C LYS A 127 -0.81 3.87 6.79
N PHE A 128 -0.88 4.54 5.63
CA PHE A 128 -1.26 3.96 4.35
C PHE A 128 -2.69 3.36 4.31
N GLN A 129 -3.57 3.78 5.22
CA GLN A 129 -4.98 3.45 5.16
C GLN A 129 -5.66 4.31 4.10
N THR A 130 -6.48 3.69 3.25
CA THR A 130 -7.15 4.37 2.16
C THR A 130 -8.12 5.44 2.69
N LEU A 131 -8.03 6.65 2.14
CA LEU A 131 -8.95 7.75 2.36
C LEU A 131 -9.81 8.02 1.12
N SER A 132 -9.21 7.92 -0.08
CA SER A 132 -9.91 8.10 -1.36
C SER A 132 -9.11 7.47 -2.50
N THR A 133 -9.82 6.96 -3.51
CA THR A 133 -9.25 6.63 -4.82
C THR A 133 -9.83 7.62 -5.82
N PRO A 134 -9.10 8.68 -6.21
CA PRO A 134 -9.69 9.80 -6.95
C PRO A 134 -10.17 9.42 -8.34
N ILE A 135 -9.47 8.48 -8.99
CA ILE A 135 -9.71 8.03 -10.37
C ILE A 135 -9.59 6.51 -10.38
N PRO A 136 -10.57 5.79 -9.81
CA PRO A 136 -10.50 4.34 -9.70
C PRO A 136 -10.54 3.72 -11.11
N LEU A 137 -9.71 2.72 -11.34
CA LEU A 137 -9.73 1.99 -12.63
C LEU A 137 -10.98 1.09 -12.74
N ILE A 138 -11.49 0.64 -11.60
CA ILE A 138 -12.71 -0.15 -11.50
C ILE A 138 -13.69 0.61 -10.58
N PRO A 139 -14.83 1.08 -11.09
CA PRO A 139 -15.85 1.72 -10.27
C PRO A 139 -16.36 0.76 -9.18
N GLU A 140 -16.56 1.25 -7.96
CA GLU A 140 -17.28 0.50 -6.93
C GLU A 140 -18.70 0.17 -7.43
N GLN A 141 -19.09 -1.11 -7.35
CA GLN A 141 -20.41 -1.61 -7.75
C GLN A 141 -21.47 -1.29 -6.71
#